data_AF-A0A554XE65-F1
#
_entry.id   AF-A0A554XE65-F1
#
_cell.length_a   1.000
_cell.length_b   1.000
_cell.length_c   1.000
_cell.angle_alpha   90.00
_cell.angle_beta   90.00
_cell.angle_gamma   90.00
#
_symmetry.space_group_name_H-M   'P 1'
#
loop_
_entity.id
_entity.type
_entity.pdbx_description
1 polymer ?
#
loop_
_entity_poly.entity_id
_entity_poly.type
_entity_poly.pdbx_seq_one_letter_code
_entity_poly.pdbx_strand_id
1 'polypeptide(L)'
;MHAALGLRGWFGADVGITVHDVGFATPDALQAQRITLLREAKWLVVPTRFMRDTLEAWWGRCADGQRLPPLHVIPNGWRPLQPSSLSPRVSAHDRYEVAMVGAIGAHKGLAFANAVAKALPDGVRIVLIGYAEGTLTPGWLVPDRLWVHGVFQPEALEELLSTYGARVVWFAPGVPESFCYALSDVWQAGWPAIVPDIGALGERMRAQGFGCTYDPSLSVEGVATLLTDWLKDPPYQPRQDRPVEREPSLAETMEQFGVLYTERSQAMQESIFPDENQLQRLAQQHLDSAFFRKEILRLQEELMLSRERVKAQEDRNSALLQELQRLATLYDARGNWILKLEADIESLQRSLANCPTVESPKGLGHRVREMLNRVLRKNGVSTDD
;
A
#
# COMPACT_ATOMS: atom_id res chain seq x y z
N MET A 1 -20.10 15.54 -16.91
CA MET A 1 -21.00 15.47 -18.10
C MET A 1 -22.00 16.60 -18.17
N HIS A 2 -22.91 16.77 -17.19
CA HIS A 2 -23.87 17.91 -17.21
C HIS A 2 -23.20 19.28 -17.31
N ALA A 3 -22.09 19.49 -16.60
CA ALA A 3 -21.31 20.73 -16.71
C ALA A 3 -20.73 20.95 -18.13
N ALA A 4 -20.23 19.90 -18.78
CA ALA A 4 -19.65 20.00 -20.12
C ALA A 4 -20.70 20.30 -21.21
N LEU A 5 -21.87 19.67 -21.13
CA LEU A 5 -23.02 19.96 -22.01
C LEU A 5 -23.56 21.39 -21.75
N GLY A 6 -23.55 21.84 -20.48
CA GLY A 6 -23.94 23.20 -20.09
C GLY A 6 -22.97 24.27 -20.61
N LEU A 7 -21.66 24.04 -20.56
CA LEU A 7 -20.65 25.00 -21.00
C LEU A 7 -20.81 25.40 -22.47
N ARG A 8 -21.12 24.46 -23.36
CA ARG A 8 -21.39 24.75 -24.77
C ARG A 8 -22.66 25.56 -24.94
N GLY A 9 -23.74 25.16 -24.25
CA GLY A 9 -25.03 25.84 -24.31
C GLY A 9 -25.01 27.25 -23.73
N TRP A 10 -24.19 27.50 -22.71
CA TRP A 10 -24.10 28.79 -22.02
C TRP A 10 -23.11 29.76 -22.64
N PHE A 11 -21.98 29.27 -23.17
CA PHE A 11 -20.88 30.12 -23.63
C PHE A 11 -20.65 30.09 -25.14
N GLY A 12 -21.34 29.21 -25.89
CA GLY A 12 -21.14 29.07 -27.34
C GLY A 12 -19.72 28.64 -27.74
N ALA A 13 -18.92 28.19 -26.77
CA ALA A 13 -17.53 27.81 -26.96
C ALA A 13 -17.42 26.40 -27.51
N ASP A 14 -16.44 26.19 -28.39
CA ASP A 14 -16.07 24.87 -28.85
C ASP A 14 -15.44 24.06 -27.72
N VAL A 15 -15.90 22.83 -27.54
CA VAL A 15 -15.43 21.93 -26.47
C VAL A 15 -14.58 20.82 -27.07
N GLY A 16 -13.33 20.73 -26.61
CA GLY A 16 -12.48 19.54 -26.80
C GLY A 16 -12.57 18.61 -25.61
N ILE A 17 -12.53 17.30 -25.83
CA ILE A 17 -12.60 16.30 -24.74
C ILE A 17 -11.34 15.44 -24.75
N THR A 18 -10.73 15.27 -23.57
CA THR A 18 -9.65 14.30 -23.38
C THR A 18 -10.16 13.07 -22.64
N VAL A 19 -9.83 11.88 -23.13
CA VAL A 19 -10.29 10.59 -22.58
C VAL A 19 -9.10 9.85 -21.98
N HIS A 20 -9.12 9.66 -20.66
CA HIS A 20 -7.96 9.17 -19.88
C HIS A 20 -8.19 7.86 -19.13
N ASP A 21 -9.35 7.21 -19.27
CA ASP A 21 -9.66 5.99 -18.52
C ASP A 21 -10.36 4.98 -19.44
N VAL A 22 -10.01 3.70 -19.38
CA VAL A 22 -10.61 2.66 -20.24
C VAL A 22 -12.03 2.28 -19.86
N GLY A 23 -12.48 2.65 -18.65
CA GLY A 23 -13.80 2.33 -18.12
C GLY A 23 -14.95 2.92 -18.92
N PHE A 24 -14.72 3.91 -19.80
CA PHE A 24 -15.76 4.39 -20.72
C PHE A 24 -16.32 3.27 -21.60
N ALA A 25 -15.48 2.27 -21.90
CA ALA A 25 -15.82 1.17 -22.79
C ALA A 25 -16.68 0.09 -22.12
N THR A 26 -16.75 0.12 -20.78
CA THR A 26 -17.59 -0.79 -19.99
C THR A 26 -19.05 -0.33 -20.09
N PRO A 27 -19.99 -1.24 -20.41
CA PRO A 27 -21.41 -0.92 -20.40
C PRO A 27 -21.88 -0.51 -19.00
N ASP A 28 -22.53 0.65 -18.90
CA ASP A 28 -23.17 1.12 -17.66
C ASP A 28 -24.38 2.02 -17.98
N ALA A 29 -25.06 2.49 -16.94
CA ALA A 29 -26.24 3.36 -17.06
C ALA A 29 -25.94 4.73 -17.71
N LEU A 30 -24.67 5.15 -17.78
CA LEU A 30 -24.25 6.45 -18.29
C LEU A 30 -23.75 6.37 -19.75
N GLN A 31 -23.74 5.19 -20.37
CA GLN A 31 -23.25 4.98 -21.73
C GLN A 31 -23.88 5.93 -22.75
N ALA A 32 -25.22 6.05 -22.75
CA ALA A 32 -25.93 6.93 -23.69
C ALA A 32 -25.50 8.40 -23.55
N GLN A 33 -25.30 8.83 -22.32
CA GLN A 33 -24.89 10.21 -22.02
C GLN A 33 -23.42 10.46 -22.41
N ARG A 34 -22.53 9.45 -22.27
CA ARG A 34 -21.15 9.52 -22.77
C ARG A 34 -21.12 9.69 -24.29
N ILE A 35 -21.96 8.94 -25.01
CA ILE A 35 -22.07 9.04 -26.47
C ILE A 35 -22.52 10.44 -26.87
N THR A 36 -23.56 11.00 -26.23
CA THR A 36 -24.02 12.36 -26.48
C THR A 36 -22.92 13.38 -26.23
N LEU A 37 -22.19 13.26 -25.11
CA LEU A 37 -21.09 14.17 -24.78
C LEU A 37 -19.98 14.13 -25.84
N LEU A 38 -19.52 12.93 -26.22
CA LEU A 38 -18.46 12.79 -27.21
C LEU A 38 -18.90 13.27 -28.59
N ARG A 39 -20.17 13.06 -28.98
CA ARG A 39 -20.73 13.56 -30.24
C ARG A 39 -20.64 15.09 -30.34
N GLU A 40 -20.80 15.79 -29.22
CA GLU A 40 -20.77 17.24 -29.18
C GLU A 40 -19.35 17.83 -29.16
N ALA A 41 -18.33 17.00 -28.96
CA ALA A 41 -16.94 17.46 -28.93
C ALA A 41 -16.46 17.86 -30.34
N LYS A 42 -15.75 18.99 -30.44
CA LYS A 42 -15.11 19.43 -31.68
C LYS A 42 -13.89 18.58 -32.03
N TRP A 43 -13.21 18.05 -31.02
CA TRP A 43 -12.14 17.08 -31.14
C TRP A 43 -12.03 16.25 -29.86
N LEU A 44 -11.42 15.08 -30.02
CA LEU A 44 -11.11 14.14 -28.96
C LEU A 44 -9.60 13.98 -28.87
N VAL A 45 -9.09 13.83 -27.64
CA VAL A 45 -7.69 13.52 -27.37
C VAL A 45 -7.61 12.28 -26.50
N VAL A 46 -6.68 11.38 -26.83
CA VAL A 46 -6.36 10.20 -26.03
C VAL A 46 -4.84 10.12 -25.85
N PRO A 47 -4.36 9.53 -24.74
CA PRO A 47 -2.92 9.52 -24.42
C PRO A 47 -2.11 8.47 -25.20
N THR A 48 -2.75 7.45 -25.77
CA THR A 48 -2.06 6.31 -26.41
C THR A 48 -2.83 5.80 -27.61
N ARG A 49 -2.17 5.01 -28.49
CA ARG A 49 -2.83 4.39 -29.64
C ARG A 49 -3.83 3.34 -29.19
N PHE A 50 -3.51 2.59 -28.14
CA PHE A 50 -4.41 1.66 -27.49
C PHE A 50 -5.72 2.33 -27.06
N MET A 51 -5.64 3.52 -26.46
CA MET A 51 -6.84 4.28 -26.10
C MET A 51 -7.63 4.75 -27.33
N ARG A 52 -6.95 5.12 -28.43
CA ARG A 52 -7.61 5.42 -29.72
C ARG A 52 -8.37 4.20 -30.23
N ASP A 53 -7.70 3.07 -30.35
CA ASP A 53 -8.27 1.85 -30.91
C ASP A 53 -9.43 1.35 -30.03
N THR A 54 -9.29 1.44 -28.71
CA THR A 54 -10.35 1.11 -27.75
C THR A 54 -11.56 2.02 -27.91
N LEU A 55 -11.33 3.33 -28.08
CA LEU A 55 -12.40 4.31 -28.26
C LEU A 55 -13.13 4.13 -29.59
N GLU A 56 -12.39 3.93 -30.69
CA GLU A 56 -12.95 3.67 -32.01
C GLU A 56 -13.76 2.37 -32.02
N ALA A 57 -13.24 1.29 -31.44
CA ALA A 57 -13.93 0.02 -31.34
C ALA A 57 -15.21 0.13 -30.49
N TRP A 58 -15.16 0.81 -29.35
CA TRP A 58 -16.35 1.05 -28.52
C TRP A 58 -17.38 1.92 -29.25
N TRP A 59 -16.95 3.00 -29.89
CA TRP A 59 -17.83 3.88 -30.66
C TRP A 59 -18.54 3.15 -31.79
N GLY A 60 -17.81 2.32 -32.54
CA GLY A 60 -18.38 1.51 -33.62
C GLY A 60 -19.47 0.53 -33.15
N ARG A 61 -19.39 0.05 -31.90
CA ARG A 61 -20.42 -0.83 -31.31
C ARG A 61 -21.65 -0.07 -30.79
N CYS A 62 -21.49 1.19 -30.39
CA CYS A 62 -22.51 1.87 -29.58
C CYS A 62 -23.13 3.12 -30.24
N ALA A 63 -22.58 3.62 -31.35
CA ALA A 63 -22.98 4.90 -31.95
C ALA A 63 -23.70 4.77 -33.31
N ASP A 64 -24.33 3.64 -33.61
CA ASP A 64 -25.20 3.41 -34.78
C ASP A 64 -24.63 3.93 -36.12
N GLY A 65 -23.34 3.67 -36.38
CA GLY A 65 -22.68 4.05 -37.64
C GLY A 65 -22.34 5.54 -37.78
N GLN A 66 -22.49 6.33 -36.72
CA GLN A 66 -22.05 7.73 -36.71
C GLN A 66 -20.52 7.85 -36.73
N ARG A 67 -20.02 8.90 -37.40
CA ARG A 67 -18.59 9.18 -37.41
C ARG A 67 -18.15 9.81 -36.09
N LEU A 68 -17.06 9.29 -35.52
CA LEU A 68 -16.41 9.87 -34.35
C LEU A 68 -15.83 11.26 -34.72
N PRO A 69 -15.84 12.26 -33.81
CA PRO A 69 -15.11 13.50 -34.02
C PRO A 69 -13.61 13.26 -34.26
N PRO A 70 -12.87 14.26 -34.78
CA PRO A 70 -11.42 14.16 -34.98
C PRO A 70 -10.70 13.71 -33.71
N LEU A 71 -10.01 12.57 -33.79
CA LEU A 71 -9.37 11.90 -32.66
C LEU A 71 -7.84 11.98 -32.75
N HIS A 72 -7.24 12.70 -31.82
CA HIS A 72 -5.80 12.93 -31.74
C HIS A 72 -5.19 12.08 -30.64
N VAL A 73 -4.03 11.47 -30.91
CA VAL A 73 -3.22 10.81 -29.89
C VAL A 73 -2.16 11.81 -29.47
N ILE A 74 -2.30 12.36 -28.27
CA ILE A 74 -1.32 13.25 -27.66
C ILE A 74 -0.94 12.61 -26.33
N PRO A 75 0.28 12.05 -26.21
CA PRO A 75 0.67 11.39 -24.98
C PRO A 75 0.76 12.38 -23.82
N ASN A 76 0.53 11.86 -22.61
CA ASN A 76 0.70 12.63 -21.41
C ASN A 76 2.16 13.03 -21.27
N GLY A 77 2.38 14.32 -21.08
CA GLY A 77 3.72 14.86 -20.94
C GLY A 77 4.31 14.50 -19.59
N TRP A 78 5.58 14.10 -19.62
CA TRP A 78 6.36 13.79 -18.44
C TRP A 78 7.33 14.93 -18.11
N ARG A 79 7.65 15.10 -16.83
CA ARG A 79 8.56 16.17 -16.36
C ARG A 79 9.84 15.54 -15.83
N PRO A 80 11.03 15.99 -16.28
CA PRO A 80 12.28 15.64 -15.64
C PRO A 80 12.26 16.05 -14.17
N LEU A 81 12.43 15.09 -13.27
CA LEU A 81 12.52 15.25 -11.84
C LEU A 81 13.98 15.49 -11.49
N GLN A 82 14.21 16.39 -10.53
CA GLN A 82 15.52 16.48 -9.91
C GLN A 82 15.62 15.41 -8.82
N PRO A 83 16.74 14.66 -8.75
CA PRO A 83 16.92 13.68 -7.69
C PRO A 83 16.78 14.35 -6.33
N SER A 84 15.95 13.80 -5.46
CA SER A 84 15.94 14.19 -4.05
C SER A 84 17.04 13.42 -3.31
N SER A 85 17.65 14.04 -2.32
CA SER A 85 18.68 13.45 -1.45
C SER A 85 18.09 13.03 -0.11
N LEU A 86 17.04 12.21 -0.13
CA LEU A 86 16.32 11.74 1.05
C LEU A 86 16.52 10.22 1.20
N SER A 87 17.53 9.84 1.98
CA SER A 87 17.83 8.42 2.22
C SER A 87 16.83 7.80 3.20
N PRO A 88 15.96 6.86 2.73
CA PRO A 88 15.16 6.06 3.63
C PRO A 88 16.10 5.15 4.42
N ARG A 89 15.90 5.05 5.74
CA ARG A 89 16.65 4.08 6.57
C ARG A 89 16.10 2.68 6.33
N VAL A 90 16.59 1.97 5.31
CA VAL A 90 16.34 0.53 5.13
C VAL A 90 17.57 -0.24 5.63
N SER A 91 17.33 -1.30 6.39
CA SER A 91 18.40 -2.15 6.93
C SER A 91 19.00 -3.01 5.81
N ALA A 92 20.31 -3.23 5.81
CA ALA A 92 21.00 -4.03 4.78
C ALA A 92 20.56 -5.51 4.71
N HIS A 93 19.77 -5.99 5.68
CA HIS A 93 19.28 -7.36 5.79
C HIS A 93 17.93 -7.58 5.07
N ASP A 94 17.32 -6.51 4.54
CA ASP A 94 16.04 -6.54 3.84
C ASP A 94 16.22 -6.12 2.37
N ARG A 95 16.85 -7.00 1.58
CA ARG A 95 16.91 -6.82 0.12
C ARG A 95 15.59 -7.28 -0.51
N TYR A 96 15.12 -6.47 -1.45
CA TYR A 96 13.91 -6.73 -2.24
C TYR A 96 14.31 -6.61 -3.71
N GLU A 97 14.71 -7.72 -4.31
CA GLU A 97 15.26 -7.75 -5.67
C GLU A 97 14.24 -7.31 -6.73
N VAL A 98 12.95 -7.45 -6.43
CA VAL A 98 11.86 -7.02 -7.29
C VAL A 98 11.12 -5.86 -6.62
N ALA A 99 10.90 -4.78 -7.35
CA ALA A 99 10.04 -3.69 -6.91
C ALA A 99 8.72 -3.67 -7.70
N MET A 100 7.67 -3.14 -7.10
CA MET A 100 6.44 -2.71 -7.75
C MET A 100 6.27 -1.22 -7.44
N VAL A 101 5.76 -0.43 -8.38
CA VAL A 101 5.62 1.02 -8.19
C VAL A 101 4.19 1.48 -8.45
N GLY A 102 3.66 2.30 -7.55
CA GLY A 102 2.37 2.96 -7.68
C GLY A 102 1.31 2.49 -6.68
N ALA A 103 0.06 2.84 -6.96
CA ALA A 103 -1.09 2.44 -6.15
C ALA A 103 -1.73 1.16 -6.73
N ILE A 104 -1.75 0.08 -5.96
CA ILE A 104 -2.31 -1.21 -6.38
C ILE A 104 -3.64 -1.49 -5.67
N GLY A 105 -4.72 -1.47 -6.44
CA GLY A 105 -6.06 -1.87 -5.98
C GLY A 105 -6.41 -3.31 -6.35
N ALA A 106 -7.54 -3.81 -5.87
CA ALA A 106 -8.08 -5.12 -6.24
C ALA A 106 -8.17 -5.30 -7.78
N HIS A 107 -8.59 -4.25 -8.49
CA HIS A 107 -8.71 -4.22 -9.95
C HIS A 107 -7.38 -4.06 -10.71
N LYS A 108 -6.28 -3.82 -9.99
CA LYS A 108 -4.91 -3.68 -10.55
C LYS A 108 -4.02 -4.88 -10.22
N GLY A 109 -4.62 -6.04 -9.95
CA GLY A 109 -3.87 -7.28 -9.79
C GLY A 109 -3.33 -7.54 -8.39
N LEU A 110 -3.86 -6.89 -7.33
CA LEU A 110 -3.36 -7.07 -5.97
C LEU A 110 -3.35 -8.54 -5.50
N ALA A 111 -4.44 -9.26 -5.75
CA ALA A 111 -4.54 -10.68 -5.40
C ALA A 111 -3.50 -11.53 -6.15
N PHE A 112 -3.24 -11.20 -7.42
CA PHE A 112 -2.24 -11.87 -8.24
C PHE A 112 -0.82 -11.56 -7.75
N ALA A 113 -0.52 -10.31 -7.41
CA ALA A 113 0.75 -9.91 -6.81
C ALA A 113 1.05 -10.66 -5.51
N ASN A 114 0.05 -10.80 -4.64
CA ASN A 114 0.18 -11.58 -3.41
C ASN A 114 0.46 -13.05 -3.67
N ALA A 115 -0.13 -13.63 -4.72
CA ALA A 115 0.10 -15.02 -5.10
C ALA A 115 1.52 -15.22 -5.66
N VAL A 116 1.97 -14.31 -6.55
CA VAL A 116 3.33 -14.34 -7.12
C VAL A 116 4.37 -14.20 -6.01
N ALA A 117 4.17 -13.26 -5.07
CA ALA A 117 5.08 -13.09 -3.93
C ALA A 117 5.29 -14.38 -3.12
N LYS A 118 4.25 -15.21 -2.97
CA LYS A 118 4.32 -16.50 -2.28
C LYS A 118 4.98 -17.60 -3.11
N ALA A 119 4.88 -17.52 -4.44
CA ALA A 119 5.43 -18.50 -5.37
C ALA A 119 6.91 -18.26 -5.71
N LEU A 120 7.46 -17.10 -5.37
CA LEU A 120 8.87 -16.79 -5.56
C LEU A 120 9.77 -17.69 -4.67
N PRO A 121 10.98 -18.02 -5.14
CA PRO A 121 11.96 -18.77 -4.34
C PRO A 121 12.30 -18.07 -3.02
N ASP A 122 12.76 -18.87 -2.05
CA ASP A 122 13.26 -18.33 -0.78
C ASP A 122 14.43 -17.36 -1.02
N GLY A 123 14.36 -16.20 -0.36
CA GLY A 123 15.35 -15.13 -0.52
C GLY A 123 14.97 -14.05 -1.53
N VAL A 124 14.05 -14.32 -2.48
CA VAL A 124 13.54 -13.30 -3.39
C VAL A 124 12.33 -12.61 -2.77
N ARG A 125 12.40 -11.29 -2.61
CA ARG A 125 11.32 -10.49 -2.02
C ARG A 125 10.86 -9.37 -2.94
N ILE A 126 9.60 -8.98 -2.77
CA ILE A 126 8.99 -7.86 -3.47
C ILE A 126 8.83 -6.67 -2.52
N VAL A 127 9.19 -5.47 -2.98
CA VAL A 127 8.78 -4.21 -2.34
C VAL A 127 7.78 -3.46 -3.22
N LEU A 128 6.65 -3.07 -2.65
CA LEU A 128 5.72 -2.12 -3.25
C LEU A 128 6.09 -0.71 -2.80
N ILE A 129 6.66 0.08 -3.71
CA ILE A 129 6.91 1.51 -3.52
C ILE A 129 5.64 2.27 -3.93
N GLY A 130 4.87 2.69 -2.93
CA GLY A 130 3.49 3.10 -3.07
C GLY A 130 2.62 2.37 -2.04
N TYR A 131 1.32 2.32 -2.29
CA TYR A 131 0.35 1.78 -1.34
C TYR A 131 -0.57 0.77 -2.01
N ALA A 132 -1.05 -0.19 -1.21
CA ALA A 132 -2.07 -1.13 -1.62
C ALA A 132 -3.43 -0.72 -1.05
N GLU A 133 -4.51 -1.18 -1.67
CA GLU A 133 -5.84 -1.05 -1.09
C GLU A 133 -5.88 -1.57 0.36
N GLY A 134 -6.35 -0.73 1.28
CA GLY A 134 -6.37 -1.01 2.71
C GLY A 134 -5.04 -0.81 3.46
N THR A 135 -3.93 -0.55 2.77
CA THR A 135 -2.59 -0.41 3.38
C THR A 135 -1.87 0.85 2.89
N LEU A 136 -2.04 1.94 3.62
CA LEU A 136 -1.37 3.23 3.35
C LEU A 136 -0.03 3.37 4.09
N THR A 137 0.19 2.59 5.15
CA THR A 137 1.41 2.64 5.97
C THR A 137 2.41 1.57 5.56
N PRO A 138 3.71 1.74 5.86
CA PRO A 138 4.70 0.71 5.62
C PRO A 138 4.37 -0.57 6.40
N GLY A 139 4.62 -1.73 5.82
CA GLY A 139 4.37 -3.01 6.48
C GLY A 139 4.30 -4.22 5.54
N TRP A 140 4.26 -5.42 6.11
CA TRP A 140 4.08 -6.65 5.35
C TRP A 140 2.65 -6.80 4.84
N LEU A 141 2.48 -6.88 3.53
CA LEU A 141 1.22 -7.32 2.93
C LEU A 141 1.19 -8.85 2.80
N VAL A 142 2.34 -9.45 2.48
CA VAL A 142 2.58 -10.89 2.61
C VAL A 142 3.80 -11.08 3.51
N PRO A 143 3.67 -11.73 4.68
CA PRO A 143 4.77 -11.90 5.62
C PRO A 143 6.04 -12.44 4.94
N ASP A 144 7.16 -11.75 5.17
CA ASP A 144 8.51 -12.06 4.65
C ASP A 144 8.66 -12.13 3.12
N ARG A 145 7.62 -11.78 2.36
CA ARG A 145 7.57 -11.92 0.89
C ARG A 145 7.27 -10.63 0.16
N LEU A 146 6.31 -9.83 0.65
CA LEU A 146 5.90 -8.58 0.01
C LEU A 146 5.73 -7.47 1.04
N TRP A 147 6.64 -6.51 0.99
CA TRP A 147 6.67 -5.33 1.84
C TRP A 147 6.07 -4.12 1.13
N VAL A 148 5.24 -3.34 1.82
CA VAL A 148 4.72 -2.06 1.34
C VAL A 148 5.57 -0.96 1.95
N HIS A 149 6.13 -0.09 1.11
CA HIS A 149 6.85 1.10 1.55
C HIS A 149 5.89 2.18 2.05
N GLY A 150 4.74 2.34 1.37
CA GLY A 150 3.81 3.45 1.59
C GLY A 150 3.98 4.57 0.55
N VAL A 151 3.30 5.68 0.78
CA VAL A 151 3.30 6.83 -0.13
C VAL A 151 4.72 7.37 -0.26
N PHE A 152 5.08 7.86 -1.46
CA PHE A 152 6.40 8.42 -1.75
C PHE A 152 6.27 9.62 -2.69
N GLN A 153 7.32 10.43 -2.76
CA GLN A 153 7.45 11.46 -3.78
C GLN A 153 8.22 10.89 -4.98
N PRO A 154 7.79 11.12 -6.23
CA PRO A 154 8.46 10.59 -7.42
C PRO A 154 9.98 10.87 -7.46
N GLU A 155 10.43 12.01 -6.94
CA GLU A 155 11.84 12.43 -6.86
C GLU A 155 12.69 11.51 -5.95
N ALA A 156 12.06 10.74 -5.07
CA ALA A 156 12.72 9.79 -4.18
C ALA A 156 12.75 8.37 -4.75
N LEU A 157 12.08 8.11 -5.88
CA LEU A 157 11.92 6.75 -6.40
C LEU A 157 13.26 6.07 -6.70
N GLU A 158 14.19 6.80 -7.31
CA GLU A 158 15.53 6.29 -7.62
C GLU A 158 16.27 5.83 -6.36
N GLU A 159 16.25 6.67 -5.32
CA GLU A 159 16.91 6.39 -4.06
C GLU A 159 16.22 5.23 -3.34
N LEU A 160 14.89 5.18 -3.35
CA LEU A 160 14.11 4.08 -2.79
C LEU A 160 14.43 2.74 -3.45
N LEU A 161 14.40 2.68 -4.78
CA LEU A 161 14.73 1.47 -5.54
C LEU A 161 16.15 0.98 -5.23
N SER A 162 17.10 1.91 -5.16
CA SER A 162 18.49 1.60 -4.78
C SER A 162 18.62 1.12 -3.34
N THR A 163 17.93 1.76 -2.40
CA THR A 163 18.03 1.48 -0.96
C THR A 163 17.42 0.11 -0.63
N TYR A 164 16.32 -0.24 -1.29
CA TYR A 164 15.73 -1.59 -1.19
C TYR A 164 16.51 -2.67 -1.95
N GLY A 165 17.48 -2.29 -2.80
CA GLY A 165 18.26 -3.24 -3.60
C GLY A 165 17.48 -3.83 -4.78
N ALA A 166 16.47 -3.12 -5.28
CA ALA A 166 15.67 -3.55 -6.42
C ALA A 166 16.52 -3.64 -7.69
N ARG A 167 16.36 -4.72 -8.43
CA ARG A 167 17.08 -4.99 -9.69
C ARG A 167 16.17 -4.86 -10.91
N VAL A 168 14.85 -4.95 -10.70
CA VAL A 168 13.83 -4.81 -11.73
C VAL A 168 12.53 -4.31 -11.10
N VAL A 169 11.74 -3.57 -11.89
CA VAL A 169 10.38 -3.19 -11.50
C VAL A 169 9.38 -4.05 -12.24
N TRP A 170 8.49 -4.71 -11.52
CA TRP A 170 7.43 -5.54 -12.08
C TRP A 170 6.06 -4.88 -11.90
N PHE A 171 5.26 -4.92 -12.95
CA PHE A 171 3.86 -4.49 -12.93
C PHE A 171 2.97 -5.73 -12.99
N ALA A 172 2.05 -5.88 -12.04
CA ALA A 172 1.10 -6.99 -12.02
C ALA A 172 0.06 -6.85 -13.15
N PRO A 173 -0.51 -7.97 -13.66
CA PRO A 173 -1.57 -7.89 -14.63
C PRO A 173 -2.86 -7.38 -13.97
N GLY A 174 -3.58 -6.51 -14.67
CA GLY A 174 -4.81 -5.89 -14.17
C GLY A 174 -5.64 -5.31 -15.31
N VAL A 175 -6.58 -4.42 -14.97
CA VAL A 175 -7.31 -3.63 -15.98
C VAL A 175 -6.30 -2.90 -16.88
N PRO A 176 -6.47 -2.93 -18.22
CA PRO A 176 -5.59 -2.22 -19.14
C PRO A 176 -5.42 -0.75 -18.74
N GLU A 177 -4.18 -0.31 -18.54
CA GLU A 177 -3.90 1.08 -18.21
C GLU A 177 -4.04 1.97 -19.46
N SER A 178 -4.49 3.21 -19.28
CA SER A 178 -4.62 4.20 -20.36
C SER A 178 -3.29 4.88 -20.72
N PHE A 179 -2.40 5.02 -19.73
CA PHE A 179 -1.04 5.54 -19.89
C PHE A 179 -0.06 4.90 -18.90
N CYS A 180 -0.36 4.93 -17.59
CA CYS A 180 0.52 4.53 -16.47
C CYS A 180 1.74 5.44 -16.24
N TYR A 181 1.59 6.47 -15.38
CA TYR A 181 2.69 7.36 -14.99
C TYR A 181 3.81 6.66 -14.21
N ALA A 182 3.49 5.63 -13.43
CA ALA A 182 4.49 4.86 -12.69
C ALA A 182 5.55 4.23 -13.62
N LEU A 183 5.19 3.86 -14.86
CA LEU A 183 6.17 3.38 -15.83
C LEU A 183 7.16 4.50 -16.26
N SER A 184 6.67 5.73 -16.46
CA SER A 184 7.54 6.88 -16.74
C SER A 184 8.47 7.17 -15.56
N ASP A 185 7.96 7.11 -14.33
CA ASP A 185 8.76 7.34 -13.11
C ASP A 185 9.85 6.27 -12.95
N VAL A 186 9.55 5.00 -13.25
CA VAL A 186 10.51 3.89 -13.20
C VAL A 186 11.65 4.07 -14.22
N TRP A 187 11.29 4.43 -15.44
CA TRP A 187 12.25 4.71 -16.50
C TRP A 187 13.11 5.95 -16.19
N GLN A 188 12.51 6.97 -15.59
CA GLN A 188 13.22 8.15 -15.09
C GLN A 188 14.26 7.82 -14.05
N ALA A 189 13.91 6.94 -13.10
CA ALA A 189 14.83 6.44 -12.10
C ALA A 189 15.98 5.64 -12.74
N GLY A 190 15.83 5.18 -13.99
CA GLY A 190 16.82 4.36 -14.68
C GLY A 190 16.70 2.88 -14.33
N TRP A 191 15.50 2.39 -14.03
CA TRP A 191 15.24 0.97 -13.78
C TRP A 191 14.54 0.31 -14.97
N PRO A 192 14.91 -0.92 -15.34
CA PRO A 192 14.16 -1.70 -16.31
C PRO A 192 12.84 -2.16 -15.70
N ALA A 193 11.81 -2.32 -16.54
CA ALA A 193 10.50 -2.81 -16.11
C ALA A 193 10.05 -4.08 -16.84
N ILE A 194 9.33 -4.95 -16.14
CA ILE A 194 8.61 -6.10 -16.69
C ILE A 194 7.13 -5.79 -16.58
N VAL A 195 6.44 -5.67 -17.71
CA VAL A 195 5.03 -5.22 -17.75
C VAL A 195 4.13 -6.23 -18.46
N PRO A 196 2.85 -6.34 -18.07
CA PRO A 196 1.90 -7.17 -18.80
C PRO A 196 1.70 -6.58 -20.20
N ASP A 197 1.57 -7.44 -21.20
CA ASP A 197 1.44 -7.03 -22.59
C ASP A 197 0.01 -6.59 -22.95
N ILE A 198 -0.50 -5.61 -22.21
CA ILE A 198 -1.88 -5.16 -22.27
C ILE A 198 -1.97 -3.65 -22.08
N GLY A 199 -2.87 -3.03 -22.82
CA GLY A 199 -3.11 -1.59 -22.74
C GLY A 199 -1.89 -0.75 -23.09
N ALA A 200 -1.81 0.43 -22.48
CA ALA A 200 -0.71 1.36 -22.65
C ALA A 200 0.63 0.83 -22.13
N LEU A 201 0.63 -0.04 -21.11
CA LEU A 201 1.86 -0.63 -20.58
C LEU A 201 2.60 -1.44 -21.65
N GLY A 202 1.89 -2.38 -22.28
CA GLY A 202 2.44 -3.19 -23.36
C GLY A 202 2.83 -2.37 -24.59
N GLU A 203 1.96 -1.43 -25.02
CA GLU A 203 2.26 -0.52 -26.14
C GLU A 203 3.56 0.26 -25.91
N ARG A 204 3.69 0.90 -24.75
CA ARG A 204 4.82 1.77 -24.45
C ARG A 204 6.10 0.97 -24.23
N MET A 205 6.03 -0.17 -23.55
CA MET A 205 7.20 -1.02 -23.35
C MET A 205 7.77 -1.54 -24.67
N ARG A 206 6.93 -1.99 -25.61
CA ARG A 206 7.41 -2.41 -26.94
C ARG A 206 8.06 -1.27 -27.73
N ALA A 207 7.63 -0.02 -27.50
CA ALA A 207 8.17 1.15 -28.18
C ALA A 207 9.52 1.62 -27.59
N GLN A 208 9.70 1.58 -26.27
CA GLN A 208 10.93 2.05 -25.60
C GLN A 208 11.99 0.95 -25.41
N GLY A 209 11.57 -0.29 -25.13
CA GLY A 209 12.47 -1.44 -24.98
C GLY A 209 13.26 -1.53 -23.66
N PHE A 210 13.16 -0.56 -22.73
CA PHE A 210 13.86 -0.64 -21.44
C PHE A 210 13.17 -1.58 -20.45
N GLY A 211 13.27 -2.87 -20.72
CA GLY A 211 12.48 -3.90 -20.06
C GLY A 211 12.00 -4.99 -21.02
N CYS A 212 10.93 -5.68 -20.62
CA CYS A 212 10.20 -6.57 -21.51
C CYS A 212 8.70 -6.61 -21.18
N THR A 213 7.92 -7.14 -22.11
CA THR A 213 6.52 -7.48 -21.87
C THR A 213 6.35 -8.98 -21.56
N TYR A 214 5.28 -9.35 -20.87
CA TYR A 214 4.88 -10.74 -20.67
C TYR A 214 3.40 -10.94 -20.93
N ASP A 215 2.99 -12.16 -21.28
CA ASP A 215 1.59 -12.51 -21.52
C ASP A 215 0.76 -12.27 -20.24
N PRO A 216 -0.27 -11.39 -20.25
CA PRO A 216 -1.09 -11.13 -19.08
C PRO A 216 -1.86 -12.36 -18.56
N SER A 217 -1.99 -13.41 -19.37
CA SER A 217 -2.64 -14.68 -19.00
C SER A 217 -1.69 -15.71 -18.36
N LEU A 218 -0.39 -15.38 -18.23
CA LEU A 218 0.61 -16.25 -17.64
C LEU A 218 0.23 -16.62 -16.19
N SER A 219 0.45 -17.87 -15.81
CA SER A 219 0.14 -18.33 -14.45
C SER A 219 1.03 -17.65 -13.40
N VAL A 220 0.62 -17.73 -12.13
CA VAL A 220 1.40 -17.21 -10.99
C VAL A 220 2.82 -17.78 -10.99
N GLU A 221 2.95 -19.09 -11.20
CA GLU A 221 4.23 -19.81 -11.26
C GLU A 221 5.04 -19.41 -12.48
N GLY A 222 4.37 -19.17 -13.62
CA GLY A 222 5.02 -18.67 -14.82
C GLY A 222 5.63 -17.28 -14.62
N VAL A 223 4.91 -16.37 -13.97
CA VAL A 223 5.42 -15.03 -13.62
C VAL A 223 6.55 -15.11 -12.59
N ALA A 224 6.40 -15.96 -11.56
CA ALA A 224 7.48 -16.17 -10.58
C ALA A 224 8.77 -16.71 -11.24
N THR A 225 8.63 -17.62 -12.21
CA THR A 225 9.74 -18.15 -13.01
C THR A 225 10.38 -17.05 -13.85
N LEU A 226 9.57 -16.27 -14.57
CA LEU A 226 10.03 -15.13 -15.36
C LEU A 226 10.86 -14.13 -14.53
N LEU A 227 10.36 -13.75 -13.35
CA LEU A 227 11.06 -12.84 -12.44
C LEU A 227 12.38 -13.46 -11.93
N THR A 228 12.34 -14.74 -11.58
CA THR A 228 13.53 -15.46 -11.10
C THR A 228 14.60 -15.57 -12.18
N ASP A 229 14.21 -15.84 -13.43
CA ASP A 229 15.15 -15.97 -14.54
C ASP A 229 15.75 -14.62 -14.94
N TRP A 230 14.96 -13.54 -14.89
CA TRP A 230 15.47 -12.18 -15.02
C TRP A 230 16.53 -11.86 -13.97
N LEU A 231 16.34 -12.29 -12.72
CA LEU A 231 17.31 -12.04 -11.66
C LEU A 231 18.61 -12.84 -11.81
N LYS A 232 18.57 -14.00 -12.49
CA LYS A 232 19.76 -14.81 -12.77
C LYS A 232 20.63 -14.19 -13.86
N ASP A 233 20.00 -13.78 -14.96
CA ASP A 233 20.68 -13.20 -16.13
C ASP A 233 19.97 -11.91 -16.56
N PRO A 234 20.20 -10.79 -15.83
CA PRO A 234 19.51 -9.55 -16.12
C PRO A 234 20.01 -8.96 -17.45
N PRO A 235 19.12 -8.71 -18.43
CA PRO A 235 19.52 -8.12 -19.71
C PRO A 235 19.91 -6.63 -19.57
N TYR A 236 19.55 -6.00 -18.46
CA TYR A 236 19.81 -4.60 -18.18
C TYR A 236 20.38 -4.40 -16.77
N GLN A 237 21.31 -3.47 -16.64
CA GLN A 237 21.84 -2.98 -15.37
C GLN A 237 21.15 -1.66 -14.99
N PRO A 238 20.45 -1.62 -13.84
CA PRO A 238 19.85 -0.38 -13.34
C PRO A 238 20.87 0.77 -13.26
N ARG A 239 20.42 1.98 -13.58
CA ARG A 239 21.17 3.25 -13.68
C ARG A 239 22.22 3.35 -14.79
N GLN A 240 22.86 2.25 -15.15
CA GLN A 240 23.92 2.23 -16.16
C GLN A 240 23.34 2.22 -17.57
N ASP A 241 22.34 1.37 -17.80
CA ASP A 241 21.64 1.32 -19.07
C ASP A 241 20.54 2.39 -19.05
N ARG A 242 20.57 3.31 -20.02
CA ARG A 242 19.51 4.32 -20.23
C ARG A 242 18.99 4.29 -21.66
N PRO A 243 18.21 3.26 -22.05
CA PRO A 243 17.70 3.16 -23.42
C PRO A 243 16.41 3.95 -23.66
N VAL A 244 15.84 4.65 -22.66
CA VAL A 244 14.57 5.38 -22.84
C VAL A 244 14.84 6.71 -23.55
N GLU A 245 14.77 6.65 -24.88
CA GLU A 245 15.03 7.81 -25.74
C GLU A 245 13.82 8.77 -25.85
N ARG A 246 12.59 8.33 -25.53
CA ARG A 246 11.41 8.94 -26.17
C ARG A 246 10.14 9.06 -25.34
N GLU A 247 10.22 9.38 -24.05
CA GLU A 247 9.02 9.83 -23.32
C GLU A 247 8.78 11.31 -23.62
N PRO A 248 7.59 11.70 -24.13
CA PRO A 248 7.33 13.08 -24.49
C PRO A 248 7.31 13.95 -23.24
N SER A 249 8.04 15.06 -23.31
CA SER A 249 8.09 16.05 -22.26
C SER A 249 6.76 16.81 -22.14
N LEU A 250 6.50 17.37 -20.96
CA LEU A 250 5.37 18.28 -20.75
C LEU A 250 5.36 19.44 -21.75
N ALA A 251 6.52 19.97 -22.10
CA ALA A 251 6.65 21.05 -23.08
C ALA A 251 6.18 20.62 -24.47
N GLU A 252 6.62 19.46 -24.96
CA GLU A 252 6.21 18.91 -26.25
C GLU A 252 4.72 18.57 -26.30
N THR A 253 4.17 18.00 -25.21
CA THR A 253 2.73 17.77 -25.10
C THR A 253 1.96 19.08 -25.16
N MET A 254 2.40 20.12 -24.44
CA MET A 254 1.76 21.44 -24.46
C MET A 254 1.82 22.09 -25.84
N GLU A 255 2.92 21.93 -26.58
CA GLU A 255 3.05 22.42 -27.95
C GLU A 255 2.02 21.75 -28.89
N GLN A 256 1.83 20.42 -28.78
CA GLN A 256 0.82 19.69 -29.55
C GLN A 256 -0.61 20.16 -29.23
N PHE A 257 -0.91 20.43 -27.95
CA PHE A 257 -2.19 21.04 -27.58
C PHE A 257 -2.33 22.46 -28.13
N GLY A 258 -1.25 23.25 -28.12
CA GLY A 258 -1.19 24.59 -28.70
C GLY A 258 -1.58 24.58 -30.18
N VAL A 259 -1.02 23.65 -30.97
CA VAL A 259 -1.40 23.48 -32.39
C VAL A 259 -2.89 23.19 -32.55
N LEU A 260 -3.45 22.26 -31.75
CA LEU A 260 -4.89 21.93 -31.80
C LEU A 260 -5.78 23.14 -31.47
N TYR A 261 -5.38 23.94 -30.49
CA TYR A 261 -6.10 25.14 -30.12
C TYR A 261 -5.96 26.24 -31.19
N THR A 262 -4.75 26.52 -31.67
CA THR A 262 -4.47 27.63 -32.61
C THR A 262 -4.99 27.36 -34.02
N GLU A 263 -4.79 26.17 -34.59
CA GLU A 263 -5.28 25.81 -35.94
C GLU A 263 -6.80 25.98 -36.08
N ARG A 264 -7.53 25.94 -34.95
CA ARG A 264 -9.00 25.93 -34.93
C ARG A 264 -9.62 27.10 -34.18
N SER A 265 -8.78 28.05 -33.74
CA SER A 265 -9.14 29.30 -33.07
C SER A 265 -9.06 30.52 -34.00
N GLN A 266 -9.01 30.33 -35.34
CA GLN A 266 -9.14 31.42 -36.32
C GLN A 266 -10.44 32.28 -36.18
N ALA A 267 -11.32 31.97 -35.21
CA ALA A 267 -12.49 32.76 -34.83
C ALA A 267 -12.33 33.64 -33.56
N MET A 268 -11.24 33.54 -32.79
CA MET A 268 -11.05 34.32 -31.55
C MET A 268 -10.13 35.52 -31.78
N GLN A 269 -10.71 36.64 -32.20
CA GLN A 269 -10.05 37.94 -32.26
C GLN A 269 -10.05 38.72 -30.93
N GLU A 270 -10.61 38.16 -29.85
CA GLU A 270 -10.55 38.78 -28.51
C GLU A 270 -10.28 37.70 -27.46
N SER A 271 -9.01 37.34 -27.26
CA SER A 271 -8.61 36.53 -26.11
C SER A 271 -8.67 37.37 -24.84
N ILE A 272 -9.60 37.01 -23.94
CA ILE A 272 -9.50 37.38 -22.53
C ILE A 272 -8.26 36.66 -22.01
N PHE A 273 -7.17 37.39 -21.78
CA PHE A 273 -6.01 36.84 -21.09
C PHE A 273 -6.37 36.72 -19.61
N PRO A 274 -6.49 35.50 -19.07
CA PRO A 274 -6.73 35.37 -17.64
C PRO A 274 -5.49 35.84 -16.88
N ASP A 275 -5.69 36.45 -15.71
CA ASP A 275 -4.60 36.86 -14.83
C ASP A 275 -3.80 35.62 -14.41
N GLU A 276 -2.64 35.43 -15.04
CA GLU A 276 -1.76 34.27 -14.82
C GLU A 276 -1.41 34.10 -13.35
N ASN A 277 -1.25 35.19 -12.58
CA ASN A 277 -0.92 35.13 -11.16
C ASN A 277 -2.12 34.67 -10.31
N GLN A 278 -3.36 34.95 -10.73
CA GLN A 278 -4.55 34.44 -10.05
C GLN A 278 -4.81 32.98 -10.40
N LEU A 279 -4.67 32.60 -11.67
CA LEU A 279 -4.75 31.20 -12.11
C LEU A 279 -3.70 30.35 -11.41
N GLN A 280 -2.45 30.85 -11.31
CA GLN A 280 -1.37 30.14 -10.65
C GLN A 280 -1.65 29.96 -9.15
N ARG A 281 -2.17 30.98 -8.46
CA ARG A 281 -2.57 30.86 -7.05
C ARG A 281 -3.71 29.86 -6.85
N LEU A 282 -4.73 29.91 -7.71
CA LEU A 282 -5.86 28.97 -7.66
C LEU A 282 -5.41 27.53 -7.93
N ALA A 283 -4.53 27.32 -8.91
CA ALA A 283 -3.96 26.01 -9.23
C ALA A 283 -3.07 25.49 -8.09
N GLN A 284 -2.25 26.34 -7.46
CA GLN A 284 -1.45 25.97 -6.29
C GLN A 284 -2.32 25.58 -5.08
N GLN A 285 -3.46 26.26 -4.91
CA GLN A 285 -4.39 25.96 -3.81
C GLN A 285 -5.20 24.67 -4.02
N HIS A 286 -5.50 24.30 -5.27
CA HIS A 286 -6.48 23.24 -5.56
C HIS A 286 -5.98 22.06 -6.40
N LEU A 287 -4.80 22.15 -7.03
CA LEU A 287 -4.28 21.15 -7.98
C LEU A 287 -2.85 20.70 -7.68
N ASP A 288 -2.24 21.13 -6.58
CA ASP A 288 -0.87 20.72 -6.24
C ASP A 288 -0.85 19.29 -5.67
N SER A 289 -0.70 18.33 -6.58
CA SER A 289 -0.54 16.91 -6.23
C SER A 289 0.68 16.65 -5.34
N ALA A 290 1.74 17.48 -5.40
CA ALA A 290 2.88 17.36 -4.51
C ALA A 290 2.53 17.80 -3.08
N PHE A 291 1.75 18.86 -2.93
CA PHE A 291 1.18 19.26 -1.64
C PHE A 291 0.29 18.15 -1.06
N PHE A 292 -0.65 17.61 -1.84
CA PHE A 292 -1.49 16.49 -1.38
C PHE A 292 -0.66 15.28 -0.96
N ARG A 293 0.38 14.89 -1.73
CA ARG A 293 1.27 13.80 -1.34
C ARG A 293 2.05 14.11 -0.06
N LYS A 294 2.53 15.35 0.13
CA LYS A 294 3.20 15.77 1.39
C LYS A 294 2.25 15.67 2.58
N GLU A 295 1.00 16.09 2.41
CA GLU A 295 0.01 15.99 3.48
C GLU A 295 -0.35 14.53 3.79
N ILE A 296 -0.48 13.67 2.78
CA ILE A 296 -0.67 12.22 2.98
C ILE A 296 0.53 11.62 3.73
N LEU A 297 1.77 11.97 3.34
CA LEU A 297 2.98 11.52 4.03
C LEU A 297 2.99 11.94 5.50
N ARG A 298 2.67 13.20 5.78
CA ARG A 298 2.55 13.71 7.14
C ARG A 298 1.48 12.96 7.93
N LEU A 299 0.30 12.77 7.36
CA LEU A 299 -0.79 12.02 8.01
C LEU A 299 -0.42 10.56 8.24
N GLN A 300 0.36 9.95 7.33
CA GLN A 300 0.88 8.59 7.48
C GLN A 300 1.86 8.50 8.66
N GLU A 301 2.75 9.49 8.83
CA GLU A 301 3.64 9.59 9.99
C GLU A 301 2.87 9.76 11.31
N GLU A 302 1.89 10.68 11.34
CA GLU A 302 1.03 10.90 12.51
C GLU A 302 0.24 9.64 12.88
N LEU A 303 -0.27 8.90 11.88
CA LEU A 303 -0.96 7.63 12.07
C LEU A 303 -0.03 6.55 12.65
N MET A 304 1.21 6.45 12.16
CA MET A 304 2.20 5.50 12.69
C MET A 304 2.51 5.78 14.16
N LEU A 305 2.79 7.04 14.51
CA LEU A 305 3.03 7.45 15.89
C LEU A 305 1.82 7.16 16.79
N SER A 306 0.61 7.35 16.29
CA SER A 306 -0.63 7.02 17.01
C SER A 306 -0.75 5.51 17.27
N ARG A 307 -0.50 4.68 16.25
CA ARG A 307 -0.53 3.21 16.37
C ARG A 307 0.51 2.68 17.36
N GLU A 308 1.72 3.21 17.34
CA GLU A 308 2.76 2.84 18.31
C GLU A 308 2.34 3.14 19.76
N ARG A 309 1.70 4.30 19.99
CA ARG A 309 1.17 4.65 21.31
C ARG A 309 0.06 3.70 21.75
N VAL A 310 -0.87 3.35 20.85
CA VAL A 310 -1.94 2.39 21.14
C VAL A 310 -1.35 1.03 21.50
N LYS A 311 -0.41 0.52 20.69
CA LYS A 311 0.25 -0.76 20.97
C LYS A 311 0.97 -0.77 22.31
N ALA A 312 1.73 0.30 22.61
CA ALA A 312 2.40 0.43 23.90
C ALA A 312 1.40 0.50 25.08
N GLN A 313 0.23 1.08 24.88
CA GLN A 313 -0.86 1.09 25.87
C GLN A 313 -1.46 -0.31 26.06
N GLU A 314 -1.69 -1.05 24.97
CA GLU A 314 -2.18 -2.43 25.00
C GLU A 314 -1.20 -3.36 25.72
N ASP A 315 0.10 -3.28 25.39
CA ASP A 315 1.14 -4.08 26.04
C ASP A 315 1.19 -3.80 27.56
N ARG A 316 1.06 -2.53 27.98
CA ARG A 316 0.96 -2.14 29.40
C ARG A 316 -0.30 -2.71 30.05
N ASN A 317 -1.45 -2.62 29.40
CA ASN A 317 -2.70 -3.16 29.92
C ASN A 317 -2.63 -4.69 30.08
N SER A 318 -2.05 -5.39 29.10
CA SER A 318 -1.81 -6.83 29.16
C SER A 318 -0.88 -7.21 30.33
N ALA A 319 0.19 -6.45 30.55
CA ALA A 319 1.08 -6.67 31.70
C ALA A 319 0.38 -6.44 33.04
N LEU A 320 -0.44 -5.39 33.16
CA LEU A 320 -1.25 -5.12 34.36
C LEU A 320 -2.26 -6.24 34.62
N LEU A 321 -2.94 -6.75 33.58
CA LEU A 321 -3.87 -7.87 33.71
C LEU A 321 -3.17 -9.14 34.22
N GLN A 322 -1.96 -9.44 33.73
CA GLN A 322 -1.17 -10.56 34.22
C GLN A 322 -0.81 -10.39 35.71
N GLU A 323 -0.43 -9.18 36.14
CA GLU A 323 -0.14 -8.92 37.54
C GLU A 323 -1.39 -9.02 38.43
N LEU A 324 -2.54 -8.52 37.97
CA LEU A 324 -3.81 -8.69 38.69
C LEU A 324 -4.20 -10.17 38.84
N GLN A 325 -4.01 -10.98 37.80
CA GLN A 325 -4.24 -12.44 37.87
C GLN A 325 -3.28 -13.11 38.87
N ARG A 326 -2.02 -12.69 38.89
CA ARG A 326 -1.03 -13.17 39.87
C ARG A 326 -1.43 -12.78 41.30
N LEU A 327 -1.87 -11.56 41.52
CA LEU A 327 -2.33 -11.12 42.84
C LEU A 327 -3.58 -11.89 43.28
N ALA A 328 -4.56 -12.08 42.39
CA ALA A 328 -5.76 -12.87 42.68
C ALA A 328 -5.41 -14.30 43.13
N THR A 329 -4.53 -14.98 42.40
CA THR A 329 -4.07 -16.33 42.76
C THR A 329 -3.34 -16.38 44.11
N LEU A 330 -2.54 -15.34 44.44
CA LEU A 330 -1.92 -15.23 45.77
C LEU A 330 -2.96 -15.00 46.88
N TYR A 331 -3.99 -14.19 46.63
CA TYR A 331 -5.08 -13.96 47.57
C TYR A 331 -5.88 -15.25 47.83
N ASP A 332 -6.20 -16.02 46.78
CA ASP A 332 -6.87 -17.31 46.91
C ASP A 332 -6.02 -18.31 47.70
N ALA A 333 -4.72 -18.39 47.41
CA ALA A 333 -3.79 -19.24 48.15
C ALA A 333 -3.72 -18.86 49.64
N ARG A 334 -3.69 -17.56 49.94
CA ARG A 334 -3.72 -17.06 51.32
C ARG A 334 -5.05 -17.40 52.01
N GLY A 335 -6.18 -17.25 51.32
CA GLY A 335 -7.50 -17.64 51.83
C GLY A 335 -7.56 -19.13 52.19
N ASN A 336 -7.09 -19.99 51.30
CA ASN A 336 -6.98 -21.44 51.55
C ASN A 336 -6.09 -21.76 52.75
N TRP A 337 -4.99 -21.03 52.94
CA TRP A 337 -4.10 -21.22 54.08
C TRP A 337 -4.74 -20.80 55.41
N ILE A 338 -5.51 -19.71 55.42
CA ILE A 338 -6.28 -19.28 56.60
C ILE A 338 -7.30 -20.35 56.98
N LEU A 339 -8.09 -20.85 56.02
CA LEU A 339 -9.07 -21.91 56.27
C LEU A 339 -8.42 -23.17 56.83
N LYS A 340 -7.23 -23.54 56.34
CA LYS A 340 -6.46 -24.67 56.88
C LYS A 340 -6.06 -24.43 58.34
N LEU A 341 -5.53 -23.25 58.67
CA LEU A 341 -5.13 -22.91 60.03
C LEU A 341 -6.31 -22.93 61.00
N GLU A 342 -7.47 -22.40 60.59
CA GLU A 342 -8.69 -22.43 61.39
C GLU A 342 -9.11 -23.88 61.70
N ALA A 343 -9.10 -24.76 60.69
CA ALA A 343 -9.39 -26.18 60.87
C ALA A 343 -8.38 -26.89 61.79
N ASP A 344 -7.08 -26.56 61.67
CA ASP A 344 -6.03 -27.11 62.53
C ASP A 344 -6.20 -26.66 64.00
N ILE A 345 -6.54 -25.38 64.22
CA ILE A 345 -6.85 -24.84 65.57
C ILE A 345 -8.05 -25.56 66.17
N GLU A 346 -9.15 -25.71 65.43
CA GLU A 346 -10.33 -26.43 65.91
C GLU A 346 -10.01 -27.89 66.27
N SER A 347 -9.16 -28.54 65.48
CA SER A 347 -8.72 -29.92 65.74
C SER A 347 -7.88 -30.01 67.02
N LEU A 348 -6.97 -29.04 67.23
CA LEU A 348 -6.18 -28.94 68.45
C LEU A 348 -7.05 -28.66 69.68
N GLN A 349 -8.03 -27.76 69.58
CA GLN A 349 -8.97 -27.48 70.67
C GLN A 349 -9.80 -28.71 71.05
N ARG A 350 -10.30 -29.47 70.05
CA ARG A 350 -10.99 -30.75 70.30
C ARG A 350 -10.08 -31.77 70.97
N SER A 351 -8.82 -31.86 70.54
CA SER A 351 -7.83 -32.77 71.14
C SER A 351 -7.51 -32.39 72.59
N LEU A 352 -7.46 -31.09 72.89
CA LEU A 352 -7.22 -30.58 74.24
C LEU A 352 -8.44 -30.82 75.15
N ALA A 353 -9.66 -30.65 74.64
CA ALA A 353 -10.89 -30.95 75.38
C ALA A 353 -11.07 -32.45 75.68
N ASN A 354 -10.56 -33.33 74.81
CA ASN A 354 -10.58 -34.78 75.01
C ASN A 354 -9.37 -35.31 75.81
N CYS A 355 -8.51 -34.42 76.33
CA CYS A 355 -7.39 -34.82 77.18
C CYS A 355 -7.92 -35.09 78.61
N PRO A 356 -7.79 -36.31 79.16
CA PRO A 356 -8.20 -36.58 80.53
C PRO A 356 -7.39 -35.70 81.49
N THR A 357 -8.06 -35.12 82.48
CA THR A 357 -7.45 -34.34 83.56
C THR A 357 -6.33 -35.15 84.21
N VAL A 358 -5.08 -34.73 84.00
CA VAL A 358 -3.91 -35.36 84.60
C VAL A 358 -3.71 -34.81 86.01
N GLU A 359 -3.98 -35.63 87.00
CA GLU A 359 -3.50 -35.47 88.37
C GLU A 359 -1.98 -35.69 88.42
N SER A 360 -1.18 -34.71 87.98
CA SER A 360 0.09 -34.29 88.60
C SER A 360 0.99 -33.49 87.63
N PRO A 361 1.79 -32.52 88.13
CA PRO A 361 2.50 -31.55 87.28
C PRO A 361 3.71 -32.10 86.51
N LYS A 362 4.21 -33.29 86.85
CA LYS A 362 5.48 -33.81 86.30
C LYS A 362 5.34 -34.56 84.97
N GLY A 363 4.16 -35.09 84.63
CA GLY A 363 3.92 -35.83 83.37
C GLY A 363 3.47 -34.97 82.19
N LEU A 364 2.95 -33.76 82.47
CA LEU A 364 2.37 -32.86 81.46
C LEU A 364 3.43 -32.33 80.49
N GLY A 365 4.60 -31.94 81.00
CA GLY A 365 5.68 -31.37 80.19
C GLY A 365 6.24 -32.33 79.14
N HIS A 366 6.34 -33.63 79.46
CA HIS A 366 6.85 -34.64 78.52
C HIS A 366 5.83 -34.97 77.42
N ARG A 367 4.54 -35.09 77.77
CA ARG A 367 3.48 -35.40 76.79
C ARG A 367 3.17 -34.22 75.87
N VAL A 368 3.18 -32.98 76.39
CA VAL A 368 3.02 -31.77 75.56
C VAL A 368 4.18 -31.65 74.57
N ARG A 369 5.42 -31.94 75.00
CA ARG A 369 6.61 -31.94 74.13
C ARG A 369 6.54 -33.04 73.07
N GLU A 370 6.09 -34.25 73.40
CA GLU A 370 5.83 -35.30 72.41
C GLU A 370 4.73 -34.95 71.41
N MET A 371 3.64 -34.32 71.86
CA MET A 371 2.52 -33.94 71.01
C MET A 371 2.91 -32.82 70.05
N LEU A 372 3.66 -31.82 70.53
CA LEU A 372 4.28 -30.77 69.69
C LEU A 372 5.22 -31.38 68.64
N ASN A 373 6.12 -32.29 69.04
CA ASN A 373 7.03 -32.96 68.12
C ASN A 373 6.29 -33.81 67.07
N ARG A 374 5.17 -34.44 67.44
CA ARG A 374 4.35 -35.25 66.53
C ARG A 374 3.58 -34.37 65.53
N VAL A 375 3.12 -33.18 65.94
CA VAL A 375 2.48 -32.19 65.05
C VAL A 375 3.51 -31.53 64.12
N LEU A 376 4.70 -31.16 64.63
CA LEU A 376 5.79 -30.58 63.84
C LEU A 376 6.27 -31.53 62.74
N ARG A 377 6.43 -32.83 63.05
CA ARG A 377 6.77 -33.86 62.05
C ARG A 377 5.70 -34.07 60.99
N LYS A 378 4.41 -33.95 61.35
CA LYS A 378 3.28 -34.12 60.41
C LYS A 378 3.16 -32.95 59.42
N ASN A 379 3.67 -31.78 59.80
CA ASN A 379 3.68 -30.56 58.99
C ASN A 379 5.03 -30.29 58.29
N GLY A 380 5.95 -31.27 58.29
CA GLY A 380 7.19 -31.21 57.52
C GLY A 380 8.28 -30.29 58.08
N VAL A 381 8.18 -29.87 59.35
CA VAL A 381 9.20 -29.05 60.02
C VAL A 381 10.15 -29.96 60.79
N SER A 382 11.43 -29.96 60.41
CA SER A 382 12.49 -30.67 61.13
C SER A 382 12.74 -30.00 62.49
N THR A 383 12.87 -30.79 63.56
CA THR A 383 13.08 -30.31 64.94
C THR A 383 14.54 -30.33 65.38
N ASP A 384 15.49 -30.42 64.44
CA ASP A 384 16.92 -30.34 64.73
C ASP A 384 17.41 -28.92 64.46
N ASP A 385 17.20 -28.04 65.45
CA ASP A 385 18.07 -26.92 65.86
C ASP A 385 17.71 -26.50 67.30
#